data_AF-A0A7S1RLD5-F1
#
_entry.id   AF-A0A7S1RLD5-F1
#
_cell.length_a   1.000
_cell.length_b   1.000
_cell.length_c   1.000
_cell.angle_alpha   90.00
_cell.angle_beta   90.00
_cell.angle_gamma   90.00
#
_symmetry.space_group_name_H-M   'P 1'
#
loop_
_entity.id
_entity.type
_entity.pdbx_description
1 polymer ?
#
loop_
_entity_poly.entity_id
_entity_poly.type
_entity_poly.pdbx_seq_one_letter_code
_entity_poly.pdbx_strand_id
1 'polypeptide(L)'
;MGQSLAGVDLKGLTVKQLREALKAHGLSTSGKKAELLALLQASTGSAAGPAGGASSEGRPELLTDEEVAGLRVFELGNLLVQRGLPRIGKKAVLVERLRAALAAERSKAAEELSPGTEEGSGGADFKVGDHVEAQWDADDKWHPAVVTSVSDDGSVEVRGKTARKVTAVERSNVRRSEKLSLARLQVGQKFRGRVQRMISAGAFVDIGADRNGLVRMSRMAEQHVTYGQDLVVLGQEVDVWVYRIPDNGRLGLSMIEYKPSPARDPVQSFVAASSEEWFDGYVRYAAPHGYYVDVKAHDGVSVAQGFLNKGASKLPEVGSTVSVRVTRVVQESGTLYLSMLSYKRA
;
A
#
# COMPACT_ATOMS: atom_id res chain seq x y z
N MET A 1 4.00 12.30 47.98
CA MET A 1 5.21 13.03 48.44
C MET A 1 6.07 13.32 47.22
N GLY A 2 5.83 14.43 46.53
CA GLY A 2 6.67 14.87 45.42
C GLY A 2 7.85 15.66 45.98
N GLN A 3 9.06 15.14 45.87
CA GLN A 3 10.25 15.93 46.14
C GLN A 3 10.55 16.75 44.88
N SER A 4 10.49 18.08 45.03
CA SER A 4 10.96 19.04 44.02
C SER A 4 12.46 18.83 43.80
N LEU A 5 12.85 18.49 42.58
CA LEU A 5 14.26 18.38 42.14
C LEU A 5 14.79 19.72 41.61
N ALA A 6 14.36 20.84 42.19
CA ALA A 6 14.95 22.14 41.92
C ALA A 6 16.30 22.23 42.66
N GLY A 7 17.39 21.86 41.98
CA GLY A 7 18.76 22.04 42.48
C GLY A 7 19.65 20.80 42.51
N VAL A 8 19.21 19.65 41.99
CA VAL A 8 20.06 18.45 41.93
C VAL A 8 21.02 18.52 40.76
N ASP A 9 22.31 18.34 41.03
CA ASP A 9 23.39 18.34 40.03
C ASP A 9 23.27 17.10 39.11
N LEU A 10 22.47 17.22 38.05
CA LEU A 10 22.07 16.11 37.17
C LEU A 10 23.26 15.38 36.50
N LYS A 11 24.41 16.04 36.39
CA LYS A 11 25.62 15.48 35.76
C LYS A 11 26.29 14.39 36.59
N GLY A 12 26.09 14.38 37.92
CA GLY A 12 26.69 13.41 38.85
C GLY A 12 25.93 12.10 39.01
N LEU A 13 24.68 11.99 38.51
CA LEU A 13 23.81 10.85 38.78
C LEU A 13 24.25 9.58 38.04
N THR A 14 24.10 8.42 38.69
CA THR A 14 24.31 7.11 38.07
C THR A 14 23.12 6.71 37.19
N VAL A 15 23.34 5.77 36.24
CA VAL A 15 22.27 5.30 35.34
C VAL A 15 21.06 4.74 36.11
N LYS A 16 21.29 4.11 37.26
CA LYS A 16 20.23 3.58 38.12
C LYS A 16 19.34 4.70 38.67
N GLN A 17 19.95 5.77 39.18
CA GLN A 17 19.24 6.93 39.72
C GLN A 17 18.46 7.70 38.63
N LEU A 18 19.02 7.83 37.42
CA LEU A 18 18.32 8.47 36.29
C LEU A 18 17.07 7.69 35.88
N ARG A 19 17.12 6.36 35.85
CA ARG A 19 15.95 5.52 35.53
C ARG A 19 14.88 5.60 36.61
N GLU A 20 15.29 5.67 37.87
CA GLU A 20 14.37 5.77 39.00
C GLU A 20 13.65 7.12 39.01
N ALA A 21 14.36 8.22 38.74
CA ALA A 21 13.78 9.54 38.56
C ALA A 21 12.81 9.58 37.36
N LEU A 22 13.19 9.04 36.20
CA LEU A 22 12.30 8.98 35.03
C LEU A 22 11.06 8.11 35.28
N LYS A 23 11.20 7.01 36.02
CA LYS A 23 10.07 6.15 36.40
C LYS A 23 9.07 6.88 37.31
N ALA A 24 9.56 7.70 38.24
CA ALA A 24 8.70 8.54 39.09
C ALA A 24 7.90 9.57 38.28
N HIS A 25 8.42 9.99 37.13
CA HIS A 25 7.75 10.89 36.19
C HIS A 25 7.02 10.17 35.04
N GLY A 26 6.92 8.84 35.07
CA GLY A 26 6.23 8.05 34.03
C GLY A 26 6.92 8.06 32.67
N LEU A 27 8.20 8.44 32.60
CA LEU A 27 8.97 8.57 31.37
C LEU A 27 9.77 7.30 31.06
N SER A 28 10.16 7.15 29.78
CA SER A 28 10.90 5.98 29.30
C SER A 28 12.26 5.84 30.01
N THR A 29 12.57 4.63 30.47
CA THR A 29 13.80 4.29 31.20
C THR A 29 14.83 3.53 30.37
N SER A 30 14.54 3.28 29.09
CA SER A 30 15.44 2.59 28.16
C SER A 30 16.37 3.58 27.46
N GLY A 31 17.68 3.35 27.53
CA GLY A 31 18.66 4.19 26.86
C GLY A 31 20.02 4.22 27.56
N LYS A 32 20.99 4.86 26.90
CA LYS A 32 22.33 5.14 27.46
C LYS A 32 22.23 6.33 28.44
N LYS A 33 23.23 6.49 29.33
CA LYS A 33 23.25 7.54 30.38
C LYS A 33 22.91 8.93 29.83
N ALA A 34 23.46 9.31 28.69
CA ALA A 34 23.24 10.62 28.07
C ALA A 34 21.78 10.85 27.63
N GLU A 35 21.10 9.82 27.14
CA GLU A 35 19.71 9.90 26.67
C GLU A 35 18.75 10.03 27.87
N LEU A 36 19.00 9.27 28.93
CA LEU A 36 18.22 9.36 30.18
C LEU A 36 18.39 10.73 30.86
N LEU A 37 19.60 11.29 30.79
CA LEU A 37 19.90 12.60 31.34
C LEU A 37 19.21 13.71 30.52
N ALA A 38 19.22 13.62 29.20
CA ALA A 38 18.51 14.56 28.31
C ALA A 38 16.98 14.51 28.52
N LEU A 39 16.42 13.30 28.66
CA LEU A 39 14.99 13.10 28.97
C LEU A 39 14.59 13.72 30.30
N LEU A 40 15.43 13.57 31.34
CA LEU A 40 15.15 14.13 32.65
C LEU A 40 15.30 15.66 32.64
N GLN A 41 16.34 16.20 31.96
CA GLN A 41 16.54 17.64 31.79
C GLN A 41 15.38 18.32 31.06
N ALA A 42 14.85 17.70 29.99
CA ALA A 42 13.69 18.19 29.27
C ALA A 42 12.43 18.22 30.15
N SER A 43 12.31 17.29 31.09
CA SER A 43 11.19 17.26 32.05
C SER A 43 11.31 18.31 33.18
N THR A 44 12.53 18.73 33.53
CA THR A 44 12.79 19.68 34.62
C THR A 44 13.04 21.12 34.15
N GLY A 45 13.35 21.31 32.86
CA GLY A 45 13.76 22.59 32.28
C GLY A 45 12.66 23.22 31.41
N SER A 46 11.63 23.77 32.03
CA SER A 46 10.71 24.72 31.39
C SER A 46 10.37 25.87 32.34
N ALA A 47 11.33 26.78 32.52
CA ALA A 47 11.10 28.08 33.12
C ALA A 47 12.18 29.07 32.64
N ALA A 48 11.93 29.73 31.49
CA ALA A 48 12.37 31.10 31.15
C ALA A 48 12.14 31.35 29.65
N GLY A 49 11.17 32.21 29.32
CA GLY A 49 11.10 32.85 28.01
C GLY A 49 12.11 34.00 27.89
N PRO A 50 12.18 34.65 26.72
CA PRO A 50 11.42 35.90 26.65
C PRO A 50 10.54 36.06 25.40
N ALA A 51 9.34 36.57 25.69
CA ALA A 51 8.52 37.55 24.98
C ALA A 51 8.61 37.65 23.44
N GLY A 52 7.46 37.42 22.79
CA GLY A 52 7.23 37.93 21.44
C GLY A 52 6.00 37.39 20.70
N GLY A 53 4.79 37.62 21.21
CA GLY A 53 3.62 37.92 20.37
C GLY A 53 2.76 36.77 19.81
N ALA A 54 1.53 36.71 20.32
CA ALA A 54 0.30 36.24 19.67
C ALA A 54 0.13 34.73 19.40
N SER A 55 -0.36 34.03 20.42
CA SER A 55 -1.21 32.85 20.25
C SER A 55 -2.45 33.22 19.44
N SER A 56 -2.62 32.60 18.28
CA SER A 56 -3.92 32.40 17.65
C SER A 56 -4.09 30.90 17.41
N GLU A 57 -5.30 30.45 17.71
CA GLU A 57 -5.73 29.06 17.74
C GLU A 57 -5.55 28.35 16.38
N GLY A 58 -5.17 27.07 16.42
CA GLY A 58 -5.57 26.07 15.44
C GLY A 58 -5.07 26.25 14.00
N ARG A 59 -3.76 26.21 13.76
CA ARG A 59 -3.19 25.90 12.43
C ARG A 59 -1.94 25.03 12.61
N PRO A 60 -1.77 23.92 11.89
CA PRO A 60 -0.51 23.18 11.94
C PRO A 60 0.57 24.06 11.31
N GLU A 61 1.52 24.56 12.10
CA GLU A 61 2.67 25.32 11.60
C GLU A 61 3.48 24.42 10.64
N LEU A 62 3.48 24.80 9.37
CA LEU A 62 4.23 24.11 8.32
C LEU A 62 5.72 24.41 8.50
N LEU A 63 6.48 23.39 8.94
CA LEU A 63 7.94 23.39 9.09
C LEU A 63 8.65 24.27 8.05
N THR A 64 9.53 25.14 8.50
CA THR A 64 10.35 26.01 7.65
C THR A 64 11.43 25.22 6.90
N ASP A 65 11.99 25.78 5.83
CA ASP A 65 13.01 25.11 5.00
C ASP A 65 14.31 24.84 5.77
N GLU A 66 14.59 25.66 6.79
CA GLU A 66 15.72 25.51 7.71
C GLU A 66 15.47 24.36 8.70
N GLU A 67 14.27 24.26 9.25
CA GLU A 67 13.89 23.14 10.13
C GLU A 67 13.94 21.81 9.39
N VAL A 68 13.42 21.75 8.16
CA VAL A 68 13.48 20.54 7.32
C VAL A 68 14.92 20.09 7.04
N ALA A 69 15.85 21.03 6.87
CA ALA A 69 17.27 20.71 6.68
C ALA A 69 17.92 20.16 7.98
N GLY A 70 17.48 20.65 9.14
CA GLY A 70 17.92 20.24 10.46
C GLY A 70 17.50 18.82 10.86
N LEU A 71 16.40 18.30 10.29
CA LEU A 71 15.86 16.99 10.64
C LEU A 71 16.81 15.82 10.32
N ARG A 72 16.76 14.81 11.18
CA ARG A 72 17.44 13.53 10.97
C ARG A 72 16.71 12.71 9.91
N VAL A 73 17.42 11.79 9.26
CA VAL A 73 16.88 10.91 8.20
C VAL A 73 15.62 10.16 8.66
N PHE A 74 15.59 9.73 9.93
CA PHE A 74 14.43 9.06 10.51
C PHE A 74 13.20 9.97 10.64
N GLU A 75 13.40 11.21 11.09
CA GLU A 75 12.32 12.21 11.26
C GLU A 75 11.76 12.63 9.89
N LEU A 76 12.65 12.86 8.91
CA LEU A 76 12.28 13.08 7.51
C LEU A 76 11.44 11.92 6.96
N GLY A 77 11.88 10.69 7.22
CA GLY A 77 11.15 9.49 6.80
C GLY A 77 9.75 9.39 7.41
N ASN A 78 9.58 9.71 8.69
CA ASN A 78 8.28 9.69 9.35
C ASN A 78 7.33 10.76 8.80
N LEU A 79 7.84 11.98 8.58
CA LEU A 79 7.04 13.08 8.03
C LEU A 79 6.62 12.85 6.58
N LEU A 80 7.45 12.17 5.80
CA LEU A 80 7.10 11.75 4.44
C LEU A 80 6.02 10.66 4.45
N VAL A 81 6.14 9.66 5.34
CA VAL A 81 5.13 8.58 5.47
C VAL A 81 3.77 9.12 5.90
N GLN A 82 3.73 10.09 6.83
CA GLN A 82 2.48 10.76 7.22
C GLN A 82 1.79 11.45 6.04
N ARG A 83 2.55 11.86 5.03
CA ARG A 83 2.09 12.51 3.79
C ARG A 83 1.89 11.53 2.63
N GLY A 84 2.02 10.22 2.88
CA GLY A 84 1.91 9.20 1.84
C GLY A 84 3.06 9.21 0.82
N LEU A 85 4.20 9.82 1.17
CA LEU A 85 5.37 9.95 0.29
C LEU A 85 6.44 8.91 0.61
N PRO A 86 7.20 8.44 -0.40
CA PRO A 86 8.25 7.46 -0.19
C PRO A 86 9.34 7.97 0.77
N ARG A 87 9.81 7.10 1.67
CA ARG A 87 10.92 7.39 2.60
C ARG A 87 12.30 6.92 2.10
N ILE A 88 12.41 6.58 0.81
CA ILE A 88 13.61 5.99 0.21
C ILE A 88 14.50 7.10 -0.36
N GLY A 89 15.81 7.04 -0.08
CA GLY A 89 16.83 7.92 -0.65
C GLY A 89 17.85 8.43 0.38
N LYS A 90 18.89 9.11 -0.11
CA LYS A 90 19.85 9.85 0.74
C LYS A 90 19.15 11.04 1.40
N LYS A 91 19.67 11.55 2.54
CA LYS A 91 19.09 12.68 3.30
C LYS A 91 18.66 13.85 2.40
N ALA A 92 19.51 14.25 1.45
CA ALA A 92 19.21 15.34 0.51
C ALA A 92 17.93 15.09 -0.31
N VAL A 93 17.70 13.86 -0.76
CA VAL A 93 16.49 13.50 -1.53
C VAL A 93 15.23 13.55 -0.65
N LEU A 94 15.35 13.15 0.61
CA LEU A 94 14.23 13.22 1.57
C LEU A 94 13.89 14.65 1.96
N VAL A 95 14.91 15.50 2.13
CA VAL A 95 14.78 16.94 2.38
C VAL A 95 14.05 17.61 1.23
N GLU A 96 14.52 17.41 -0.02
CA GLU A 96 13.88 17.98 -1.21
C GLU A 96 12.44 17.47 -1.38
N ARG A 97 12.19 16.20 -1.11
CA ARG A 97 10.84 15.63 -1.18
C ARG A 97 9.92 16.23 -0.13
N LEU A 98 10.40 16.42 1.10
CA LEU A 98 9.60 17.03 2.17
C LEU A 98 9.36 18.52 1.89
N ARG A 99 10.34 19.24 1.35
CA ARG A 99 10.17 20.63 0.89
C ARG A 99 9.13 20.74 -0.20
N ALA A 100 9.19 19.88 -1.22
CA ALA A 100 8.20 19.86 -2.29
C ALA A 100 6.79 19.56 -1.75
N ALA A 101 6.67 18.67 -0.78
CA ALA A 101 5.40 18.37 -0.11
C ALA A 101 4.86 19.56 0.67
N LEU A 102 5.69 20.21 1.48
CA LEU A 102 5.32 21.38 2.27
C LEU A 102 5.00 22.59 1.37
N ALA A 103 5.72 22.76 0.26
CA ALA A 103 5.44 23.79 -0.74
C ALA A 103 4.09 23.54 -1.43
N ALA A 104 3.75 22.28 -1.74
CA ALA A 104 2.44 21.91 -2.28
C ALA A 104 1.30 22.10 -1.25
N GLU A 105 1.56 21.87 0.03
CA GLU A 105 0.63 22.17 1.12
C GLU A 105 0.42 23.69 1.27
N ARG A 106 1.49 24.48 1.17
CA ARG A 106 1.42 25.96 1.19
C ARG A 106 0.69 26.51 -0.04
N SER A 107 0.90 25.93 -1.22
CA SER A 107 0.20 26.36 -2.44
C SER A 107 -1.29 26.01 -2.37
N LYS A 108 -1.64 24.81 -1.88
CA LYS A 108 -3.05 24.43 -1.64
C LYS A 108 -3.72 25.34 -0.60
N ALA A 109 -3.05 25.62 0.51
CA ALA A 109 -3.57 26.50 1.56
C ALA A 109 -3.66 27.98 1.12
N ALA A 110 -2.88 28.40 0.12
CA ALA A 110 -2.98 29.73 -0.48
C ALA A 110 -4.09 29.82 -1.55
N GLU A 111 -4.38 28.71 -2.22
CA GLU A 111 -5.48 28.58 -3.19
C GLU A 111 -6.85 28.49 -2.49
N GLU A 112 -6.91 27.92 -1.28
CA GLU A 112 -8.09 27.89 -0.39
C GLU A 112 -8.54 29.27 0.17
N LEU A 113 -7.79 30.35 -0.07
CA LEU A 113 -8.15 31.72 0.35
C LEU A 113 -8.94 32.51 -0.72
N SER A 114 -9.40 31.87 -1.80
CA SER A 114 -10.51 32.35 -2.63
C SER A 114 -11.74 31.47 -2.37
N PRO A 115 -12.97 32.02 -2.29
CA PRO A 115 -14.12 31.22 -1.92
C PRO A 115 -14.42 30.22 -3.04
N GLY A 116 -14.16 28.94 -2.78
CA GLY A 116 -14.36 27.86 -3.73
C GLY A 116 -14.23 26.51 -3.04
N THR A 117 -15.38 26.01 -2.59
CA THR A 117 -15.69 24.62 -2.25
C THR A 117 -15.11 24.09 -0.92
N GLU A 118 -15.88 24.36 0.14
CA GLU A 118 -15.96 23.49 1.31
C GLU A 118 -16.29 22.05 0.88
N GLU A 119 -15.76 21.07 1.63
CA GLU A 119 -16.15 19.67 1.58
C GLU A 119 -17.66 19.53 1.87
N GLY A 120 -18.46 19.68 0.83
CA GLY A 120 -19.89 19.44 0.83
C GLY A 120 -20.15 17.94 0.87
N SER A 121 -20.36 17.41 2.07
CA SER A 121 -21.18 16.22 2.27
C SER A 121 -22.61 16.52 1.79
N GLY A 122 -22.88 16.35 0.49
CA GLY A 122 -24.16 16.71 -0.10
C GLY A 122 -24.42 16.03 -1.44
N GLY A 123 -24.95 14.80 -1.39
CA GLY A 123 -25.86 14.28 -2.43
C GLY A 123 -25.32 14.07 -3.85
N ALA A 124 -24.19 13.39 -4.05
CA ALA A 124 -23.80 12.89 -5.36
C ALA A 124 -24.04 11.36 -5.48
N ASP A 125 -24.83 10.94 -6.47
CA ASP A 125 -25.10 9.53 -6.80
C ASP A 125 -23.85 8.75 -7.30
N PHE A 126 -22.74 9.47 -7.54
CA PHE A 126 -21.51 8.95 -8.12
C PHE A 126 -20.30 9.45 -7.33
N LYS A 127 -19.29 8.60 -7.18
CA LYS A 127 -17.99 8.92 -6.60
C LYS A 127 -16.91 8.90 -7.67
N VAL A 128 -15.87 9.70 -7.51
CA VAL A 128 -14.66 9.60 -8.34
C VAL A 128 -14.18 8.16 -8.31
N GLY A 129 -13.83 7.62 -9.47
CA GLY A 129 -13.45 6.22 -9.67
C GLY A 129 -14.61 5.25 -9.93
N ASP A 130 -15.86 5.69 -9.83
CA ASP A 130 -16.99 4.83 -10.17
C ASP A 130 -16.98 4.48 -11.67
N HIS A 131 -17.24 3.21 -11.95
CA HIS A 131 -17.48 2.73 -13.31
C HIS A 131 -18.90 3.09 -13.73
N VAL A 132 -19.00 3.95 -14.73
CA VAL A 132 -20.26 4.50 -15.25
C VAL A 132 -20.35 4.26 -16.74
N GLU A 133 -21.55 4.30 -17.27
CA GLU A 133 -21.74 4.52 -18.69
C GLU A 133 -22.09 5.98 -18.89
N ALA A 134 -21.41 6.62 -19.83
CA ALA A 134 -21.62 8.01 -20.15
C ALA A 134 -21.85 8.20 -21.64
N GLN A 135 -22.69 9.17 -21.97
CA GLN A 135 -22.94 9.61 -23.32
C GLN A 135 -22.24 10.95 -23.54
N TRP A 136 -21.21 10.96 -24.37
CA TRP A 136 -20.43 12.17 -24.68
C TRP A 136 -20.40 12.51 -26.18
N ASP A 137 -20.88 11.60 -27.03
CA ASP A 137 -20.99 11.79 -28.48
C ASP A 137 -22.47 12.07 -28.84
N ALA A 138 -22.69 12.79 -29.95
CA ALA A 138 -24.02 13.14 -30.45
C ALA A 138 -24.87 11.94 -30.91
N ASP A 139 -24.28 10.74 -30.92
CA ASP A 139 -24.87 9.49 -31.42
C ASP A 139 -25.79 8.75 -30.41
N ASP A 140 -26.19 9.37 -29.30
CA ASP A 140 -27.07 8.77 -28.27
C ASP A 140 -26.57 7.43 -27.69
N LYS A 141 -25.27 7.16 -27.83
CA LYS A 141 -24.68 5.88 -27.45
C LYS A 141 -24.03 5.97 -26.07
N TRP A 142 -24.35 5.00 -25.22
CA TRP A 142 -23.73 4.82 -23.92
C TRP A 142 -22.35 4.18 -24.07
N HIS A 143 -21.33 4.81 -23.49
CA HIS A 143 -19.96 4.32 -23.52
C HIS A 143 -19.42 4.06 -22.11
N PRO A 144 -18.69 2.95 -21.87
CA PRO A 144 -18.11 2.67 -20.57
C PRO A 144 -17.02 3.68 -20.23
N ALA A 145 -17.12 4.25 -19.04
CA ALA A 145 -16.29 5.34 -18.54
C ALA A 145 -15.96 5.15 -17.05
N VAL A 146 -14.98 5.90 -16.59
CA VAL A 146 -14.65 6.03 -15.16
C VAL A 146 -14.80 7.49 -14.78
N VAL A 147 -15.49 7.77 -13.68
CA VAL A 147 -15.63 9.13 -13.14
C VAL A 147 -14.25 9.64 -12.69
N THR A 148 -13.79 10.76 -13.25
CA THR A 148 -12.53 11.41 -12.87
C THR A 148 -12.73 12.57 -11.92
N SER A 149 -13.86 13.26 -11.99
CA SER A 149 -14.25 14.34 -11.09
C SER A 149 -15.77 14.48 -11.03
N VAL A 150 -16.29 14.99 -9.92
CA VAL A 150 -17.70 15.39 -9.76
C VAL A 150 -17.70 16.82 -9.25
N SER A 151 -18.32 17.71 -10.01
CA SER A 151 -18.42 19.13 -9.68
C SER A 151 -19.69 19.42 -8.89
N ASP A 152 -19.68 20.51 -8.12
CA ASP A 152 -20.82 20.93 -7.29
C ASP A 152 -22.06 21.31 -8.11
N ASP A 153 -21.88 21.67 -9.38
CA ASP A 153 -22.94 21.95 -10.36
C ASP A 153 -23.65 20.66 -10.87
N GLY A 154 -23.21 19.49 -10.42
CA GLY A 154 -23.72 18.19 -10.84
C GLY A 154 -23.14 17.69 -12.16
N SER A 155 -22.20 18.40 -12.79
CA SER A 155 -21.45 17.88 -13.92
C SER A 155 -20.46 16.81 -13.46
N VAL A 156 -20.36 15.74 -14.26
CA VAL A 156 -19.47 14.61 -13.98
C VAL A 156 -18.43 14.56 -15.09
N GLU A 157 -17.16 14.63 -14.72
CA GLU A 157 -16.10 14.36 -15.66
C GLU A 157 -15.86 12.86 -15.75
N VAL A 158 -15.87 12.33 -16.97
CA VAL A 158 -15.66 10.91 -17.22
C VAL A 158 -14.53 10.70 -18.21
N ARG A 159 -13.82 9.59 -18.04
CA ARG A 159 -12.82 9.11 -18.99
C ARG A 159 -13.28 7.81 -19.62
N GLY A 160 -13.55 7.82 -20.92
CA GLY A 160 -13.93 6.63 -21.67
C GLY A 160 -12.81 5.60 -21.79
N LYS A 161 -13.13 4.30 -21.84
CA LYS A 161 -12.12 3.26 -22.14
C LYS A 161 -11.42 3.47 -23.49
N THR A 162 -12.14 4.02 -24.47
CA THR A 162 -11.65 4.28 -25.84
C THR A 162 -11.16 5.71 -26.01
N ALA A 163 -11.65 6.64 -25.18
CA ALA A 163 -11.35 8.06 -25.28
C ALA A 163 -10.18 8.43 -24.37
N ARG A 164 -9.10 8.95 -24.95
CA ARG A 164 -7.94 9.44 -24.19
C ARG A 164 -8.21 10.74 -23.44
N LYS A 165 -9.30 11.44 -23.78
CA LYS A 165 -9.66 12.75 -23.24
C LYS A 165 -10.68 12.59 -22.11
N VAL A 166 -10.52 13.39 -21.06
CA VAL A 166 -11.55 13.57 -20.03
C VAL A 166 -12.65 14.44 -20.62
N THR A 167 -13.89 13.98 -20.54
CA THR A 167 -15.05 14.68 -21.09
C THR A 167 -16.01 15.01 -19.96
N ALA A 168 -16.40 16.27 -19.85
CA ALA A 168 -17.47 16.70 -18.97
C ALA A 168 -18.82 16.29 -19.58
N VAL A 169 -19.62 15.58 -18.81
CA VAL A 169 -20.97 15.12 -19.18
C VAL A 169 -21.96 15.53 -18.10
N GLU A 170 -23.16 15.92 -18.51
CA GLU A 170 -24.24 16.21 -17.58
C GLU A 170 -24.64 14.96 -16.79
N ARG A 171 -25.16 15.12 -15.56
CA ARG A 171 -25.63 14.02 -14.71
C ARG A 171 -26.64 13.10 -15.40
N SER A 172 -27.53 13.66 -16.23
CA SER A 172 -28.53 12.93 -17.04
C SER A 172 -27.89 11.93 -18.01
N ASN A 173 -26.69 12.25 -18.48
CA ASN A 173 -25.93 11.48 -19.46
C ASN A 173 -24.89 10.56 -18.81
N VAL A 174 -25.00 10.36 -17.49
CA VAL A 174 -24.17 9.42 -16.72
C VAL A 174 -25.08 8.47 -15.95
N ARG A 175 -24.94 7.17 -16.24
CA ARG A 175 -25.64 6.11 -15.50
C ARG A 175 -24.63 5.16 -14.89
N ARG A 176 -25.04 4.48 -13.82
CA ARG A 176 -24.20 3.48 -13.17
C ARG A 176 -24.05 2.31 -14.16
N SER A 177 -22.81 1.99 -14.55
CA SER A 177 -22.57 0.86 -15.46
C SER A 177 -23.04 -0.42 -14.78
N GLU A 178 -23.65 -1.32 -15.55
CA GLU A 178 -23.77 -2.71 -15.08
C GLU A 178 -22.36 -3.19 -14.73
N LYS A 179 -22.18 -3.64 -13.50
CA LYS A 179 -20.91 -4.18 -13.05
C LYS A 179 -20.57 -5.41 -13.89
N LEU A 180 -19.30 -5.56 -14.24
CA LEU A 180 -18.82 -6.75 -14.94
C LEU A 180 -19.04 -7.96 -14.03
N SER A 181 -19.94 -8.84 -14.47
CA SER A 181 -20.21 -10.07 -13.74
C SER A 181 -18.99 -10.98 -13.72
N LEU A 182 -18.71 -11.58 -12.57
CA LEU A 182 -17.59 -12.52 -12.40
C LEU A 182 -17.62 -13.68 -13.42
N ALA A 183 -18.82 -14.03 -13.90
CA ALA A 183 -19.03 -15.07 -14.91
C ALA A 183 -18.40 -14.73 -16.27
N ARG A 184 -18.35 -13.43 -16.64
CA ARG A 184 -17.82 -12.94 -17.93
C ARG A 184 -16.32 -12.66 -17.91
N LEU A 185 -15.71 -12.59 -16.73
CA LEU A 185 -14.27 -12.41 -16.58
C LEU A 185 -13.51 -13.68 -16.97
N GLN A 186 -12.37 -13.50 -17.63
CA GLN A 186 -11.44 -14.58 -17.96
C GLN A 186 -10.06 -14.31 -17.35
N VAL A 187 -9.37 -15.39 -17.00
CA VAL A 187 -8.00 -15.32 -16.48
C VAL A 187 -7.03 -14.91 -17.60
N GLY A 188 -6.14 -13.96 -17.30
CA GLY A 188 -5.22 -13.31 -18.21
C GLY A 188 -5.72 -12.01 -18.83
N GLN A 189 -7.00 -11.65 -18.62
CA GLN A 189 -7.50 -10.36 -19.10
C GLN A 189 -6.85 -9.20 -18.35
N LYS A 190 -6.42 -8.20 -19.11
CA LYS A 190 -5.87 -6.95 -18.59
C LYS A 190 -6.99 -5.93 -18.40
N PHE A 191 -7.04 -5.34 -17.21
CA PHE A 191 -7.93 -4.25 -16.85
C PHE A 191 -7.12 -3.08 -16.30
N ARG A 192 -7.68 -1.88 -16.41
CA ARG A 192 -7.19 -0.70 -15.71
C ARG A 192 -8.13 -0.47 -14.54
N GLY A 193 -7.58 -0.48 -13.34
CA GLY A 193 -8.36 -0.40 -12.11
C GLY A 193 -7.82 0.64 -11.14
N ARG A 194 -8.66 1.07 -10.20
CA ARG A 194 -8.33 2.09 -9.22
C ARG A 194 -8.09 1.48 -7.85
N VAL A 195 -7.01 1.86 -7.18
CA VAL A 195 -6.72 1.42 -5.81
C VAL A 195 -7.73 2.05 -4.85
N GLN A 196 -8.67 1.25 -4.35
CA GLN A 196 -9.70 1.72 -3.41
C GLN A 196 -9.22 1.64 -1.96
N ARG A 197 -8.47 0.58 -1.62
CA ARG A 197 -8.05 0.32 -0.24
C ARG A 197 -6.73 -0.44 -0.21
N MET A 198 -5.87 -0.13 0.75
CA MET A 198 -4.64 -0.88 1.01
C MET A 198 -4.72 -1.61 2.35
N ILE A 199 -4.09 -2.78 2.40
CA ILE A 199 -3.92 -3.60 3.60
C ILE A 199 -2.47 -4.10 3.67
N SER A 200 -2.04 -4.62 4.82
CA SER A 200 -0.68 -5.16 4.96
C SER A 200 -0.37 -6.30 3.98
N ALA A 201 -1.37 -7.07 3.57
CA ALA A 201 -1.22 -8.17 2.62
C ALA A 201 -1.22 -7.76 1.14
N GLY A 202 -1.59 -6.52 0.81
CA GLY A 202 -1.74 -6.06 -0.58
C GLY A 202 -2.71 -4.89 -0.76
N ALA A 203 -3.23 -4.71 -1.98
CA ALA A 203 -4.15 -3.63 -2.35
C ALA A 203 -5.43 -4.16 -3.00
N PHE A 204 -6.56 -3.57 -2.62
CA PHE A 204 -7.84 -3.77 -3.29
C PHE A 204 -7.96 -2.78 -4.44
N VAL A 205 -8.15 -3.33 -5.63
CA VAL A 205 -8.28 -2.58 -6.88
C VAL A 205 -9.68 -2.83 -7.44
N ASP A 206 -10.40 -1.76 -7.69
CA ASP A 206 -11.67 -1.80 -8.41
C ASP A 206 -11.39 -1.77 -9.91
N ILE A 207 -11.94 -2.75 -10.63
CA ILE A 207 -11.82 -2.88 -12.09
C ILE A 207 -13.19 -2.76 -12.78
N GLY A 208 -14.24 -2.38 -12.03
CA GLY A 208 -15.61 -2.30 -12.51
C GLY A 208 -16.32 -3.64 -12.52
N ALA A 209 -15.82 -4.61 -11.76
CA ALA A 209 -16.46 -5.90 -11.55
C ALA A 209 -17.47 -5.84 -10.39
N ASP A 210 -18.30 -6.88 -10.24
CA ASP A 210 -19.23 -7.01 -9.11
C ASP A 210 -18.55 -6.80 -7.75
N ARG A 211 -17.28 -7.21 -7.65
CA ARG A 211 -16.45 -7.17 -6.44
C ARG A 211 -15.04 -6.68 -6.76
N ASN A 212 -14.48 -5.93 -5.82
CA ASN A 212 -13.09 -5.45 -5.89
C ASN A 212 -12.12 -6.64 -5.86
N GLY A 213 -11.09 -6.58 -6.70
CA GLY A 213 -10.05 -7.60 -6.72
C GLY A 213 -8.91 -7.27 -5.76
N LEU A 214 -8.25 -8.31 -5.23
CA LEU A 214 -7.09 -8.18 -4.36
C LEU A 214 -5.82 -8.45 -5.16
N VAL A 215 -4.95 -7.44 -5.21
CA VAL A 215 -3.55 -7.59 -5.62
C VAL A 215 -2.72 -7.89 -4.37
N ARG A 216 -2.16 -9.11 -4.28
CA ARG A 216 -1.28 -9.48 -3.17
C ARG A 216 0.11 -8.88 -3.35
N MET A 217 0.81 -8.61 -2.25
CA MET A 217 2.16 -8.02 -2.27
C MET A 217 3.13 -8.76 -3.22
N SER A 218 3.08 -10.10 -3.24
CA SER A 218 3.91 -10.95 -4.12
C SER A 218 3.57 -10.89 -5.62
N ARG A 219 2.50 -10.16 -5.97
CA ARG A 219 1.99 -9.95 -7.33
C ARG A 219 1.93 -8.47 -7.72
N MET A 220 2.43 -7.57 -6.87
CA MET A 220 2.48 -6.13 -7.18
C MET A 220 3.71 -5.77 -8.03
N ALA A 221 4.82 -6.51 -7.89
CA ALA A 221 6.03 -6.32 -8.67
C ALA A 221 6.80 -7.65 -8.83
N GLU A 222 7.68 -7.72 -9.84
CA GLU A 222 8.52 -8.89 -10.10
C GLU A 222 9.57 -9.14 -9.00
N GLN A 223 9.89 -8.10 -8.24
CA GLN A 223 10.83 -8.13 -7.12
C GLN A 223 10.10 -8.20 -5.78
N HIS A 224 10.82 -8.60 -4.73
CA HIS A 224 10.28 -8.60 -3.38
C HIS A 224 9.96 -7.18 -2.91
N VAL A 225 8.72 -6.96 -2.45
CA VAL A 225 8.27 -5.69 -1.89
C VAL A 225 7.83 -5.89 -0.44
N THR A 226 8.38 -5.05 0.43
CA THR A 226 8.07 -5.06 1.87
C THR A 226 6.79 -4.27 2.17
N TYR A 227 6.58 -3.15 1.48
CA TYR A 227 5.43 -2.27 1.69
C TYR A 227 4.77 -1.90 0.36
N GLY A 228 3.49 -2.20 0.22
CA GLY A 228 2.73 -1.92 -1.01
C GLY A 228 2.57 -0.42 -1.28
N GLN A 229 2.66 0.40 -0.23
CA GLN A 229 2.66 1.86 -0.27
C GLN A 229 3.85 2.43 -1.06
N ASP A 230 4.95 1.67 -1.18
CA ASP A 230 6.10 2.09 -1.98
C ASP A 230 5.83 1.97 -3.49
N LEU A 231 4.83 1.18 -3.89
CA LEU A 231 4.48 0.94 -5.29
C LEU A 231 3.24 1.71 -5.77
N VAL A 232 2.22 1.80 -4.90
CA VAL A 232 0.92 2.36 -5.26
C VAL A 232 0.36 3.26 -4.17
N VAL A 233 -0.39 4.27 -4.60
CA VAL A 233 -1.09 5.23 -3.72
C VAL A 233 -2.60 4.97 -3.79
N LEU A 234 -3.32 5.32 -2.71
CA LEU A 234 -4.78 5.31 -2.72
C LEU A 234 -5.33 6.20 -3.85
N GLY A 235 -6.33 5.70 -4.57
CA GLY A 235 -6.94 6.39 -5.70
C GLY A 235 -6.13 6.35 -6.99
N GLN A 236 -4.93 5.76 -7.01
CA GLN A 236 -4.12 5.62 -8.22
C GLN A 236 -4.74 4.61 -9.19
N GLU A 237 -4.68 4.92 -10.48
CA GLU A 237 -4.99 3.96 -11.55
C GLU A 237 -3.79 3.06 -11.83
N VAL A 238 -4.03 1.75 -11.84
CA VAL A 238 -3.03 0.72 -12.09
C VAL A 238 -3.53 -0.28 -13.12
N ASP A 239 -2.61 -0.77 -13.95
CA ASP A 239 -2.87 -1.88 -14.84
C ASP A 239 -2.77 -3.20 -14.07
N VAL A 240 -3.81 -4.03 -14.17
CA VAL A 240 -3.90 -5.31 -13.48
C VAL A 240 -4.41 -6.40 -14.40
N TRP A 241 -3.90 -7.61 -14.19
CA TRP A 241 -4.32 -8.83 -14.86
C TRP A 241 -5.12 -9.69 -13.89
N VAL A 242 -6.21 -10.27 -14.37
CA VAL A 242 -6.96 -11.28 -13.62
C VAL A 242 -6.15 -12.58 -13.64
N TYR A 243 -5.65 -13.04 -12.49
CA TYR A 243 -4.91 -14.32 -12.43
C TYR A 243 -5.73 -15.48 -11.89
N ARG A 244 -6.83 -15.18 -11.17
CA ARG A 244 -7.67 -16.20 -10.53
C ARG A 244 -9.06 -15.65 -10.24
N ILE A 245 -10.07 -16.46 -10.51
CA ILE A 245 -11.48 -16.18 -10.21
C ILE A 245 -12.01 -17.32 -9.33
N PRO A 246 -11.87 -17.22 -8.01
CA PRO A 246 -12.38 -18.24 -7.09
C PRO A 246 -13.89 -18.10 -6.88
N ASP A 247 -14.56 -19.22 -6.56
CA ASP A 247 -16.02 -19.27 -6.38
C ASP A 247 -16.53 -18.44 -5.20
N ASN A 248 -15.66 -18.14 -4.23
CA ASN A 248 -15.98 -17.26 -3.09
C ASN A 248 -16.14 -15.77 -3.50
N GLY A 249 -15.91 -15.45 -4.78
CA GLY A 249 -16.05 -14.13 -5.37
C GLY A 249 -14.94 -13.15 -5.01
N ARG A 250 -13.83 -13.59 -4.42
CA ARG A 250 -12.66 -12.74 -4.17
C ARG A 250 -11.71 -12.78 -5.36
N LEU A 251 -11.88 -11.84 -6.29
CA LEU A 251 -11.09 -11.78 -7.51
C LEU A 251 -9.59 -11.60 -7.20
N GLY A 252 -8.76 -12.48 -7.76
CA GLY A 252 -7.31 -12.39 -7.68
C GLY A 252 -6.75 -11.53 -8.81
N LEU A 253 -6.11 -10.42 -8.46
CA LEU A 253 -5.46 -9.52 -9.40
C LEU A 253 -3.94 -9.54 -9.26
N SER A 254 -3.24 -9.26 -10.36
CA SER A 254 -1.78 -9.20 -10.44
C SER A 254 -1.40 -7.94 -11.21
N MET A 255 -0.44 -7.17 -10.71
CA MET A 255 0.17 -6.06 -11.48
C MET A 255 1.35 -6.55 -12.33
N ILE A 256 1.81 -7.77 -12.08
CA ILE A 256 2.75 -8.48 -12.95
C ILE A 256 1.95 -9.12 -14.08
N GLU A 257 2.51 -9.12 -15.28
CA GLU A 257 1.91 -9.77 -16.43
C GLU A 257 1.56 -11.24 -16.10
N TYR A 258 0.32 -11.61 -16.39
CA TYR A 258 -0.16 -12.98 -16.22
C TYR A 258 -0.65 -13.49 -17.57
N LYS A 259 -0.03 -14.57 -18.06
CA LYS A 259 -0.40 -15.19 -19.32
C LYS A 259 -1.82 -15.73 -19.24
N PRO A 260 -2.63 -15.61 -20.30
CA PRO A 260 -3.96 -16.19 -20.33
C PRO A 260 -3.90 -17.70 -20.10
N SER A 261 -4.74 -18.17 -19.18
CA SER A 261 -4.90 -19.58 -18.88
C SER A 261 -6.40 -19.91 -18.93
N PRO A 262 -6.80 -21.04 -19.55
CA PRO A 262 -8.19 -21.49 -19.51
C PRO A 262 -8.64 -21.93 -18.11
N ALA A 263 -7.72 -22.14 -17.16
CA ALA A 263 -8.08 -22.43 -15.78
C ALA A 263 -8.61 -21.17 -15.08
N ARG A 264 -9.89 -21.19 -14.66
CA ARG A 264 -10.48 -20.11 -13.84
C ARG A 264 -9.77 -19.96 -12.50
N ASP A 265 -9.32 -21.09 -11.96
CA ASP A 265 -8.53 -21.15 -10.74
C ASP A 265 -7.32 -22.08 -10.93
N PRO A 266 -6.11 -21.55 -11.19
CA PRO A 266 -4.91 -22.37 -11.39
C PRO A 266 -4.48 -23.11 -10.12
N VAL A 267 -4.98 -22.73 -8.94
CA VAL A 267 -4.64 -23.39 -7.67
C VAL A 267 -5.41 -24.70 -7.51
N GLN A 268 -6.57 -24.84 -8.17
CA GLN A 268 -7.43 -26.01 -8.06
C GLN A 268 -6.73 -27.29 -8.49
N SER A 269 -5.88 -27.23 -9.53
CA SER A 269 -5.07 -28.36 -10.01
C SER A 269 -4.08 -28.90 -8.97
N PHE A 270 -3.77 -28.13 -7.92
CA PHE A 270 -2.87 -28.54 -6.86
C PHE A 270 -3.59 -28.97 -5.57
N VAL A 271 -4.91 -28.75 -5.46
CA VAL A 271 -5.69 -29.11 -4.25
C VAL A 271 -5.77 -30.63 -4.10
N ALA A 272 -5.90 -31.36 -5.21
CA ALA A 272 -5.90 -32.82 -5.23
C ALA A 272 -4.49 -33.44 -5.31
N ALA A 273 -3.44 -32.61 -5.37
CA ALA A 273 -2.08 -33.10 -5.52
C ALA A 273 -1.63 -33.90 -4.29
N SER A 274 -1.01 -35.05 -4.53
CA SER A 274 -0.46 -35.87 -3.44
C SER A 274 0.80 -35.21 -2.87
N SER A 275 1.06 -35.42 -1.57
CA SER A 275 2.32 -34.98 -0.94
C SER A 275 3.57 -35.71 -1.45
N GLU A 276 3.41 -36.71 -2.32
CA GLU A 276 4.46 -37.46 -3.00
C GLU A 276 4.66 -37.02 -4.46
N GLU A 277 3.78 -36.16 -4.96
CA GLU A 277 3.79 -35.67 -6.34
C GLU A 277 4.81 -34.53 -6.50
N TRP A 278 5.57 -34.60 -7.59
CA TRP A 278 6.64 -33.65 -7.90
C TRP A 278 6.27 -32.81 -9.11
N PHE A 279 6.49 -31.51 -8.97
CA PHE A 279 6.19 -30.50 -9.97
C PHE A 279 7.45 -29.73 -10.33
N ASP A 280 7.52 -29.30 -11.59
CA ASP A 280 8.54 -28.37 -12.04
C ASP A 280 8.16 -26.95 -11.64
N GLY A 281 9.06 -26.30 -10.91
CA GLY A 281 8.91 -24.94 -10.42
C GLY A 281 10.00 -24.03 -10.95
N TYR A 282 9.64 -22.86 -11.48
CA TYR A 282 10.58 -21.82 -11.87
C TYR A 282 10.77 -20.81 -10.73
N VAL A 283 12.01 -20.63 -10.26
CA VAL A 283 12.30 -19.73 -9.13
C VAL A 283 12.27 -18.29 -9.61
N ARG A 284 11.24 -17.54 -9.22
CA ARG A 284 11.02 -16.17 -9.68
C ARG A 284 11.90 -15.16 -8.95
N TYR A 285 11.88 -15.18 -7.61
CA TYR A 285 12.73 -14.31 -6.79
C TYR A 285 12.91 -14.86 -5.37
N ALA A 286 13.98 -14.41 -4.72
CA ALA A 286 14.26 -14.69 -3.32
C ALA A 286 13.67 -13.60 -2.42
N ALA A 287 13.05 -14.02 -1.32
CA ALA A 287 12.58 -13.17 -0.24
C ALA A 287 13.40 -13.45 1.05
N PRO A 288 13.31 -12.62 2.10
CA PRO A 288 14.04 -12.85 3.35
C PRO A 288 13.82 -14.25 3.93
N HIS A 289 12.59 -14.78 3.85
CA HIS A 289 12.19 -16.04 4.49
C HIS A 289 12.10 -17.25 3.55
N GLY A 290 12.35 -17.09 2.25
CA GLY A 290 12.08 -18.16 1.27
C GLY A 290 12.25 -17.72 -0.16
N TYR A 291 11.76 -18.54 -1.08
CA TYR A 291 11.74 -18.32 -2.52
C TYR A 291 10.30 -18.37 -3.01
N TYR A 292 9.97 -17.48 -3.94
CA TYR A 292 8.71 -17.56 -4.66
C TYR A 292 8.96 -18.29 -5.98
N VAL A 293 8.21 -19.37 -6.20
CA VAL A 293 8.41 -20.31 -7.30
C VAL A 293 7.10 -20.43 -8.06
N ASP A 294 7.12 -20.24 -9.37
CA ASP A 294 5.96 -20.52 -10.22
C ASP A 294 5.96 -22.01 -10.56
N VAL A 295 4.96 -22.73 -10.06
CA VAL A 295 4.83 -24.17 -10.20
C VAL A 295 3.86 -24.48 -11.32
N LYS A 296 4.26 -25.34 -12.25
CA LYS A 296 3.43 -25.82 -13.35
C LYS A 296 2.73 -27.12 -12.95
N ALA A 297 1.42 -27.19 -13.13
CA ALA A 297 0.66 -28.41 -12.90
C ALA A 297 0.84 -29.41 -14.05
N HIS A 298 0.54 -30.69 -13.79
CA HIS A 298 0.59 -31.75 -14.80
C HIS A 298 -0.44 -31.60 -15.92
N ASP A 299 -1.49 -30.79 -15.69
CA ASP A 299 -2.44 -30.41 -16.74
C ASP A 299 -1.79 -29.61 -17.88
N GLY A 300 -0.54 -29.15 -17.70
CA GLY A 300 0.25 -28.44 -18.70
C GLY A 300 -0.10 -26.96 -18.83
N VAL A 301 -1.14 -26.49 -18.13
CA VAL A 301 -1.84 -25.24 -18.42
C VAL A 301 -2.00 -24.35 -17.18
N SER A 302 -2.07 -24.95 -16.00
CA SER A 302 -2.19 -24.23 -14.74
C SER A 302 -0.81 -23.91 -14.17
N VAL A 303 -0.59 -22.62 -13.88
CA VAL A 303 0.63 -22.15 -13.22
C VAL A 303 0.24 -21.35 -11.99
N ALA A 304 0.68 -21.83 -10.82
CA ALA A 304 0.41 -21.21 -9.53
C ALA A 304 1.71 -20.84 -8.81
N GLN A 305 1.69 -19.72 -8.09
CA GLN A 305 2.85 -19.28 -7.31
C GLN A 305 2.87 -20.01 -5.97
N GLY A 306 3.98 -20.68 -5.69
CA GLY A 306 4.29 -21.28 -4.42
C GLY A 306 5.41 -20.57 -3.66
N PHE A 307 5.50 -20.89 -2.38
CA PHE A 307 6.50 -20.42 -1.45
C PHE A 307 7.32 -21.59 -0.94
N LEU A 308 8.63 -21.53 -1.18
CA LEU A 308 9.62 -22.51 -0.73
C LEU A 308 10.44 -21.91 0.42
N ASN A 309 10.48 -22.58 1.57
CA ASN A 309 11.22 -22.11 2.74
C ASN A 309 12.75 -22.31 2.55
N LYS A 310 13.57 -21.38 3.06
CA LYS A 310 15.04 -21.46 3.08
C LYS A 310 15.63 -22.61 3.92
N GLY A 311 14.82 -23.32 4.69
CA GLY A 311 15.26 -24.49 5.47
C GLY A 311 15.72 -25.71 4.63
N ALA A 312 15.69 -25.64 3.29
CA ALA A 312 16.21 -26.70 2.43
C ALA A 312 17.74 -26.73 2.47
N SER A 313 18.33 -27.93 2.56
CA SER A 313 19.79 -28.13 2.56
C SER A 313 20.48 -27.63 1.29
N LYS A 314 19.73 -27.57 0.17
CA LYS A 314 20.17 -27.00 -1.10
C LYS A 314 19.27 -25.82 -1.43
N LEU A 315 19.82 -24.62 -1.33
CA LEU A 315 19.13 -23.38 -1.68
C LEU A 315 19.09 -23.23 -3.21
N PRO A 316 17.94 -22.93 -3.81
CA PRO A 316 17.86 -22.75 -5.25
C PRO A 316 18.33 -21.35 -5.69
N GLU A 317 18.78 -21.27 -6.94
CA GLU A 317 19.16 -20.00 -7.57
C GLU A 317 17.96 -19.33 -8.23
N VAL A 318 17.88 -18.01 -8.16
CA VAL A 318 16.83 -17.24 -8.84
C VAL A 318 17.00 -17.39 -10.36
N GLY A 319 15.92 -17.68 -11.06
CA GLY A 319 15.92 -17.97 -12.50
C GLY A 319 16.17 -19.43 -12.86
N SER A 320 16.39 -20.31 -11.87
CA SER A 320 16.55 -21.75 -12.11
C SER A 320 15.21 -22.50 -12.05
N THR A 321 15.16 -23.66 -12.71
CA THR A 321 14.06 -24.61 -12.56
C THR A 321 14.41 -25.63 -11.48
N VAL A 322 13.47 -25.90 -10.58
CA VAL A 322 13.62 -26.79 -9.44
C VAL A 322 12.46 -27.76 -9.36
N SER A 323 12.73 -28.98 -8.93
CA SER A 323 11.67 -29.94 -8.63
C SER A 323 11.17 -29.71 -7.20
N VAL A 324 9.87 -29.49 -7.05
CA VAL A 324 9.20 -29.17 -5.79
C VAL A 324 7.96 -30.02 -5.62
N ARG A 325 7.61 -30.33 -4.38
CA ARG A 325 6.32 -30.92 -4.05
C ARG A 325 5.45 -29.95 -3.27
N VAL A 326 4.15 -30.07 -3.44
CA VAL A 326 3.16 -29.28 -2.71
C VAL A 326 2.93 -29.93 -1.34
N THR A 327 3.29 -29.23 -0.27
CA THR A 327 3.04 -29.71 1.10
C THR A 327 1.70 -29.21 1.65
N ARG A 328 1.27 -28.03 1.20
CA ARG A 328 0.01 -27.43 1.60
C ARG A 328 -0.46 -26.43 0.55
N VAL A 329 -1.77 -26.41 0.32
CA VAL A 329 -2.43 -25.40 -0.50
C VAL A 329 -3.19 -24.44 0.41
N VAL A 330 -2.92 -23.14 0.32
CA VAL A 330 -3.76 -22.13 0.97
C VAL A 330 -4.70 -21.56 -0.06
N GLN A 331 -5.92 -22.08 -0.12
CA GLN A 331 -6.92 -21.68 -1.11
C GLN A 331 -7.35 -20.21 -0.97
N GLU A 332 -7.34 -19.62 0.23
CA GLU A 332 -7.76 -18.23 0.42
C GLU A 332 -6.80 -17.24 -0.22
N SER A 333 -5.50 -17.44 -0.03
CA SER A 333 -4.49 -16.62 -0.70
C SER A 333 -4.30 -17.08 -2.15
N GLY A 334 -4.32 -18.39 -2.39
CA GLY A 334 -3.89 -19.01 -3.64
C GLY A 334 -2.37 -19.23 -3.69
N THR A 335 -1.73 -19.42 -2.55
CA THR A 335 -0.30 -19.75 -2.45
C THR A 335 -0.12 -21.21 -2.08
N LEU A 336 0.79 -21.87 -2.80
CA LEU A 336 1.26 -23.22 -2.49
C LEU A 336 2.42 -23.12 -1.49
N TYR A 337 2.48 -24.00 -0.49
CA TYR A 337 3.70 -24.22 0.28
C TYR A 337 4.44 -25.40 -0.34
N LEU A 338 5.73 -25.20 -0.55
CA LEU A 338 6.58 -26.10 -1.31
C LEU A 338 7.67 -26.70 -0.44
N SER A 339 8.14 -27.89 -0.84
CA SER A 339 9.34 -28.51 -0.30
C SER A 339 10.16 -29.14 -1.42
N MET A 340 11.49 -29.10 -1.28
CA MET A 340 12.43 -29.83 -2.13
C MET A 340 12.93 -31.14 -1.48
N LEU A 341 12.47 -31.44 -0.26
CA LEU A 341 12.90 -32.62 0.49
C LEU A 341 11.92 -33.76 0.28
N SER A 342 12.44 -34.97 0.05
CA SER A 342 11.64 -36.20 0.05
C SER A 342 10.96 -36.39 1.40
N TYR A 343 9.72 -36.89 1.40
CA TYR A 343 9.06 -37.31 2.64
C TYR A 343 9.81 -38.50 3.23
N LYS A 344 10.42 -38.37 4.41
CA LYS A 344 10.76 -39.54 5.22
C LYS A 344 9.51 -39.89 6.03
N ARG A 345 8.83 -40.98 5.67
CA ARG A 345 7.95 -41.66 6.64
C ARG A 345 8.84 -42.08 7.80
N ALA A 346 8.57 -41.55 8.99
CA ALA A 346 9.11 -42.07 10.23
C ALA A 346 8.33 -43.33 10.62
#